data_AF-A0A9N8QQN2-F1
#
_entry.id   AF-A0A9N8QQN2-F1
#
_cell.length_a   1.000
_cell.length_b   1.000
_cell.length_c   1.000
_cell.angle_alpha   90.00
_cell.angle_beta   90.00
_cell.angle_gamma   90.00
#
_symmetry.space_group_name_H-M   'P 1'
#
loop_
_entity.id
_entity.type
_entity.pdbx_description
1 polymer ?
#
loop_
_entity_poly.entity_id
_entity_poly.type
_entity_poly.pdbx_seq_one_letter_code
_entity_poly.pdbx_strand_id
1 'polypeptide(L)'
;MKIRIFIYFFLIVSLISCGVSKSVKHIPDVKQYSLEIPKVNKINDSTFRFNQNYLTKNKQQIWELYIKGNPLQLGYNNGALTQDLMQKQEEIFFSKVEGFVPSKFKQNLLRGFLKWYNRKMYLNIREDFQAELYGLSQYSSDKYDFIAPKFRRAMYLHGAHDIGHAMQDLMVVGCTSLAVWNENTEDGDLLIGRNFDFYVGDEFAKNKLVEFIQPESGIPYLSVSWPGMIGVVSGMNKEGIAVTINAGKSKIPLTAKTPISLVTREILQYAKSIDEAIAIAKKRKVFVSESILVGSANDKKAVIIEVSPKSFGVYEVENSNKLFCTNHFQSEAFKDDKRNQKHIKESHSEYRYEKLQELLQENKKLNPEKMAFILRDKSGLKDKSIGYGNEKAINQLLAHHAVIFSPEKRLVWVSSSPYQFGEFVCYDLNEIFSDERLKNGEFAKSELNIAKDPFADSQEFENYEVFKIIDSEISDAIKNDNILLTEDAIPEYQSLNPDFWWTYYQAGRYYFKFKEYSKAKIEFEKALTKEITTVPDRENVEKYLKKTNKKLK
;
A
#
# COMPACT_ATOMS: atom_id res chain seq x y z
N MET A 1 17.03 -30.81 24.54
CA MET A 1 17.45 -31.31 23.20
C MET A 1 16.33 -32.04 22.45
N LYS A 2 15.60 -32.98 23.09
CA LYS A 2 14.51 -33.77 22.46
C LYS A 2 13.32 -32.95 21.92
N ILE A 3 12.91 -31.86 22.59
CA ILE A 3 11.80 -30.99 22.13
C ILE A 3 12.16 -30.19 20.86
N ARG A 4 13.41 -29.71 20.75
CA ARG A 4 13.88 -29.02 19.54
C ARG A 4 13.92 -29.97 18.35
N ILE A 5 14.41 -31.20 18.53
CA ILE A 5 14.44 -32.23 17.48
C ILE A 5 13.03 -32.59 17.01
N PHE A 6 12.06 -32.67 17.92
CA PHE A 6 10.66 -32.93 17.58
C PHE A 6 10.03 -31.78 16.78
N ILE A 7 10.33 -30.52 17.14
CA ILE A 7 9.89 -29.34 16.39
C ILE A 7 10.53 -29.31 14.99
N TYR A 8 11.83 -29.61 14.87
CA TYR A 8 12.49 -29.71 13.57
C TYR A 8 11.94 -30.85 12.71
N PHE A 9 11.68 -32.01 13.31
CA PHE A 9 11.08 -33.15 12.60
C PHE A 9 9.65 -32.84 12.15
N PHE A 10 8.83 -32.18 12.99
CA PHE A 10 7.49 -31.75 12.61
C PHE A 10 7.49 -30.67 11.52
N LEU A 11 8.49 -29.77 11.54
CA LEU A 11 8.73 -28.80 10.47
C LEU A 11 9.10 -29.51 9.15
N ILE A 12 9.98 -30.51 9.21
CA ILE A 12 10.41 -31.29 8.03
C ILE A 12 9.24 -32.12 7.45
N VAL A 13 8.46 -32.79 8.31
CA VAL A 13 7.31 -33.61 7.87
C VAL A 13 6.17 -32.73 7.32
N SER A 14 5.95 -31.54 7.88
CA SER A 14 4.95 -30.60 7.35
C SER A 14 5.37 -29.98 6.00
N LEU A 15 6.67 -29.84 5.74
CA LEU A 15 7.23 -29.43 4.44
C LEU A 15 7.10 -30.51 3.35
N ILE A 16 6.93 -31.79 3.71
CA ILE A 16 6.82 -32.93 2.78
C ILE A 16 5.35 -33.37 2.57
N SER A 17 4.38 -32.74 3.26
CA SER A 17 2.97 -33.10 3.14
C SER A 17 2.43 -33.01 1.70
N CYS A 18 1.48 -33.89 1.34
CA CYS A 18 0.91 -33.98 -0.01
C CYS A 18 0.36 -32.65 -0.55
N GLY A 19 -0.12 -31.77 0.34
CA GLY A 19 -0.60 -30.43 -0.04
C GLY A 19 0.49 -29.50 -0.57
N VAL A 20 1.70 -29.56 0.01
CA VAL A 20 2.85 -28.78 -0.46
C VAL A 20 3.31 -29.29 -1.83
N SER A 21 3.40 -30.60 -2.01
CA SER A 21 3.78 -31.21 -3.29
C SER A 21 2.85 -30.82 -4.43
N LYS A 22 1.52 -30.87 -4.21
CA LYS A 22 0.52 -30.42 -5.20
C LYS A 22 0.68 -28.94 -5.54
N SER A 23 0.76 -28.07 -4.54
CA SER A 23 0.96 -26.63 -4.75
C SER A 23 2.24 -26.30 -5.50
N VAL A 24 3.33 -27.04 -5.25
CA VAL A 24 4.62 -26.82 -5.89
C VAL A 24 4.60 -27.17 -7.38
N LYS A 25 3.77 -28.12 -7.78
CA LYS A 25 3.63 -28.59 -9.17
C LYS A 25 2.47 -27.94 -9.93
N HIS A 26 1.65 -27.14 -9.25
CA HIS A 26 0.46 -26.53 -9.85
C HIS A 26 0.83 -25.49 -10.90
N ILE A 27 0.20 -25.59 -12.06
CA ILE A 27 0.21 -24.65 -13.17
C ILE A 27 -1.25 -24.57 -13.66
N PRO A 28 -1.80 -23.37 -13.94
CA PRO A 28 -3.16 -23.25 -14.43
C PRO A 28 -3.31 -23.87 -15.81
N ASP A 29 -4.48 -24.44 -16.11
CA ASP A 29 -4.80 -24.82 -17.48
C ASP A 29 -5.18 -23.57 -18.27
N VAL A 30 -4.36 -23.27 -19.28
CA VAL A 30 -4.50 -22.08 -20.11
C VAL A 30 -4.89 -22.40 -21.56
N LYS A 31 -5.15 -23.68 -21.89
CA LYS A 31 -5.44 -24.12 -23.27
C LYS A 31 -6.70 -23.49 -23.87
N GLN A 32 -7.62 -23.06 -23.01
CA GLN A 32 -8.87 -22.40 -23.44
C GLN A 32 -8.67 -20.96 -23.92
N TYR A 33 -7.53 -20.34 -23.62
CA TYR A 33 -7.27 -18.95 -23.97
C TYR A 33 -6.44 -18.86 -25.25
N SER A 34 -6.94 -18.12 -26.24
CA SER A 34 -6.14 -17.76 -27.41
C SER A 34 -4.98 -16.85 -27.00
N LEU A 35 -3.80 -17.05 -27.59
CA LEU A 35 -2.64 -16.23 -27.30
C LEU A 35 -1.94 -15.77 -28.58
N GLU A 36 -1.79 -14.46 -28.71
CA GLU A 36 -0.83 -13.83 -29.61
C GLU A 36 0.36 -13.37 -28.77
N ILE A 37 1.54 -13.94 -29.01
CA ILE A 37 2.76 -13.56 -28.27
C ILE A 37 3.11 -12.11 -28.62
N PRO A 38 3.15 -11.19 -27.64
CA PRO A 38 3.42 -9.79 -27.91
C PRO A 38 4.80 -9.57 -28.53
N LYS A 39 4.82 -8.84 -29.64
CA LYS A 39 6.05 -8.29 -30.24
C LYS A 39 6.06 -6.80 -29.96
N VAL A 40 6.73 -6.41 -28.89
CA VAL A 40 6.77 -5.01 -28.43
C VAL A 40 7.62 -4.17 -29.38
N ASN A 41 7.02 -3.11 -29.93
CA ASN A 41 7.71 -2.08 -30.66
C ASN A 41 8.05 -0.93 -29.71
N LYS A 42 9.35 -0.61 -29.59
CA LYS A 42 9.83 0.55 -28.84
C LYS A 42 9.75 1.79 -29.74
N ILE A 43 8.87 2.72 -29.41
CA ILE A 43 8.73 3.98 -30.15
C ILE A 43 9.80 4.97 -29.70
N ASN A 44 10.05 5.06 -28.39
CA ASN A 44 11.12 5.83 -27.76
C ASN A 44 11.45 5.26 -26.36
N ASP A 45 12.28 5.93 -25.57
CA ASP A 45 12.71 5.45 -24.24
C ASP A 45 11.61 5.37 -23.19
N SER A 46 10.52 6.11 -23.38
CA SER A 46 9.38 6.12 -22.47
C SER A 46 8.12 5.50 -23.07
N THR A 47 8.15 5.00 -24.31
CA THR A 47 6.96 4.59 -25.05
C THR A 47 7.13 3.25 -25.77
N PHE A 48 6.24 2.31 -25.46
CA PHE A 48 6.24 0.94 -25.96
C PHE A 48 4.84 0.54 -26.42
N ARG A 49 4.74 -0.24 -27.51
CA ARG A 49 3.46 -0.60 -28.10
C ARG A 49 3.42 -2.04 -28.61
N PHE A 50 2.27 -2.68 -28.47
CA PHE A 50 1.92 -3.92 -29.16
C PHE A 50 0.46 -3.87 -29.60
N ASN A 51 0.20 -3.79 -30.91
CA ASN A 51 -1.14 -3.60 -31.48
C ASN A 51 -1.84 -2.36 -30.90
N GLN A 52 -2.92 -2.53 -30.14
CA GLN A 52 -3.63 -1.45 -29.43
C GLN A 52 -3.20 -1.31 -27.96
N ASN A 53 -2.34 -2.19 -27.47
CA ASN A 53 -1.78 -2.16 -26.13
C ASN A 53 -0.55 -1.26 -26.11
N TYR A 54 -0.35 -0.55 -25.01
CA TYR A 54 0.61 0.53 -24.97
C TYR A 54 1.05 0.83 -23.55
N LEU A 55 2.32 1.17 -23.38
CA LEU A 55 2.91 1.67 -22.14
C LEU A 55 3.61 2.99 -22.46
N THR A 56 3.30 4.04 -21.71
CA THR A 56 4.05 5.30 -21.79
C THR A 56 4.39 5.87 -20.42
N LYS A 57 5.38 6.77 -20.37
CA LYS A 57 5.64 7.61 -19.20
C LYS A 57 5.23 9.04 -19.51
N ASN A 58 4.30 9.57 -18.73
CA ASN A 58 3.82 10.95 -18.91
C ASN A 58 4.83 11.99 -18.38
N LYS A 59 4.53 13.28 -18.61
CA LYS A 59 5.41 14.39 -18.19
C LYS A 59 5.64 14.43 -16.67
N GLN A 60 4.66 14.02 -15.87
CA GLN A 60 4.75 13.90 -14.40
C GLN A 60 5.45 12.62 -13.92
N GLN A 61 6.09 11.87 -14.82
CA GLN A 61 6.85 10.66 -14.53
C GLN A 61 6.00 9.47 -14.04
N ILE A 62 4.70 9.46 -14.31
CA ILE A 62 3.82 8.30 -14.04
C ILE A 62 3.83 7.40 -15.28
N TRP A 63 3.99 6.10 -15.07
CA TRP A 63 3.78 5.11 -16.12
C TRP A 63 2.29 4.85 -16.32
N GLU A 64 1.86 4.76 -17.57
CA GLU A 64 0.47 4.57 -18.00
C GLU A 64 0.41 3.36 -18.93
N LEU A 65 -0.22 2.29 -18.47
CA LEU A 65 -0.37 1.03 -19.20
C LEU A 65 -1.81 0.86 -19.64
N TYR A 66 -2.03 0.66 -20.93
CA TYR A 66 -3.31 0.20 -21.46
C TYR A 66 -3.17 -1.18 -22.07
N ILE A 67 -3.98 -2.13 -21.59
CA ILE A 67 -4.00 -3.49 -22.11
C ILE A 67 -5.43 -4.01 -22.28
N LYS A 68 -5.63 -4.84 -23.30
CA LYS A 68 -6.88 -5.54 -23.55
C LYS A 68 -6.68 -7.02 -23.89
N GLY A 69 -7.67 -7.85 -23.58
CA GLY A 69 -7.69 -9.25 -24.03
C GLY A 69 -8.34 -10.21 -23.03
N ASN A 70 -8.26 -11.50 -23.36
CA ASN A 70 -8.59 -12.59 -22.45
C ASN A 70 -7.56 -12.67 -21.30
N PRO A 71 -7.82 -13.41 -20.22
CA PRO A 71 -6.94 -13.47 -19.06
C PRO A 71 -5.47 -13.80 -19.37
N LEU A 72 -5.20 -14.80 -20.21
CA LEU A 72 -3.84 -15.14 -20.59
C LEU A 72 -3.17 -14.01 -21.39
N GLN A 73 -3.90 -13.44 -22.37
CA GLN A 73 -3.42 -12.35 -23.20
C GLN A 73 -3.14 -11.08 -22.40
N LEU A 74 -3.98 -10.74 -21.41
CA LEU A 74 -3.72 -9.63 -20.48
C LEU A 74 -2.39 -9.82 -19.76
N GLY A 75 -2.13 -11.02 -19.26
CA GLY A 75 -0.88 -11.36 -18.59
C GLY A 75 0.33 -11.17 -19.50
N TYR A 76 0.25 -11.70 -20.72
CA TYR A 76 1.33 -11.54 -21.72
C TYR A 76 1.53 -10.08 -22.13
N ASN A 77 0.45 -9.33 -22.38
CA ASN A 77 0.53 -7.92 -22.76
C ASN A 77 1.16 -7.09 -21.64
N ASN A 78 0.73 -7.29 -20.39
CA ASN A 78 1.29 -6.61 -19.23
C ASN A 78 2.77 -6.96 -19.08
N GLY A 79 3.10 -8.25 -19.03
CA GLY A 79 4.47 -8.73 -18.81
C GLY A 79 5.44 -8.28 -19.90
N ALA A 80 5.03 -8.33 -21.17
CA ALA A 80 5.86 -7.90 -22.28
C ALA A 80 6.11 -6.39 -22.29
N LEU A 81 5.07 -5.58 -22.07
CA LEU A 81 5.19 -4.13 -22.09
C LEU A 81 5.94 -3.60 -20.86
N THR A 82 5.75 -4.22 -19.70
CA THR A 82 6.31 -3.74 -18.43
C THR A 82 7.55 -4.51 -17.95
N GLN A 83 8.12 -5.41 -18.78
CA GLN A 83 9.16 -6.37 -18.39
C GLN A 83 10.27 -5.74 -17.54
N ASP A 84 10.92 -4.69 -18.05
CA ASP A 84 12.05 -4.05 -17.37
C ASP A 84 11.64 -3.43 -16.04
N LEU A 85 10.45 -2.82 -15.99
CA LEU A 85 9.91 -2.20 -14.79
C LEU A 85 9.55 -3.25 -13.73
N MET A 86 8.90 -4.35 -14.14
CA MET A 86 8.54 -5.46 -13.27
C MET A 86 9.79 -6.14 -12.69
N GLN A 87 10.80 -6.42 -13.52
CA GLN A 87 12.04 -7.05 -13.05
C GLN A 87 12.79 -6.13 -12.08
N LYS A 88 12.78 -4.82 -12.32
CA LYS A 88 13.31 -3.84 -11.37
C LYS A 88 12.55 -3.86 -10.03
N GLN A 89 11.22 -3.98 -10.04
CA GLN A 89 10.45 -4.11 -8.81
C GLN A 89 10.73 -5.43 -8.07
N GLU A 90 10.89 -6.55 -8.79
CA GLU A 90 11.35 -7.81 -8.17
C GLU A 90 12.71 -7.61 -7.49
N GLU A 91 13.65 -6.92 -8.15
CA GLU A 91 14.97 -6.66 -7.60
C GLU A 91 14.97 -5.80 -6.33
N ILE A 92 14.22 -4.70 -6.33
CA ILE A 92 14.07 -3.84 -5.16
C ILE A 92 13.45 -4.63 -4.00
N PHE A 93 12.41 -5.43 -4.27
CA PHE A 93 11.75 -6.23 -3.23
C PHE A 93 12.69 -7.29 -2.65
N PHE A 94 13.34 -8.09 -3.49
CA PHE A 94 14.16 -9.21 -3.02
C PHE A 94 15.51 -8.78 -2.46
N SER A 95 16.09 -7.65 -2.89
CA SER A 95 17.31 -7.10 -2.26
C SER A 95 17.06 -6.75 -0.78
N LYS A 96 15.88 -6.23 -0.42
CA LYS A 96 15.49 -6.04 0.98
C LYS A 96 15.38 -7.36 1.74
N VAL A 97 14.77 -8.37 1.14
CA VAL A 97 14.66 -9.71 1.75
C VAL A 97 16.05 -10.31 2.00
N GLU A 98 16.98 -10.17 1.05
CA GLU A 98 18.36 -10.61 1.19
C GLU A 98 19.10 -9.86 2.31
N GLY A 99 18.87 -8.55 2.44
CA GLY A 99 19.39 -7.74 3.56
C GLY A 99 18.91 -8.23 4.94
N PHE A 100 17.63 -8.61 5.07
CA PHE A 100 17.10 -9.18 6.31
C PHE A 100 17.53 -10.63 6.56
N VAL A 101 17.79 -11.39 5.49
CA VAL A 101 18.08 -12.83 5.54
C VAL A 101 19.33 -13.17 4.70
N PRO A 102 20.53 -12.71 5.11
CA PRO A 102 21.74 -12.82 4.28
C PRO A 102 22.33 -14.25 4.25
N SER A 103 22.00 -15.08 5.24
CA SER A 103 22.53 -16.44 5.35
C SER A 103 21.81 -17.40 4.40
N LYS A 104 22.56 -18.12 3.55
CA LYS A 104 22.04 -19.19 2.67
C LYS A 104 21.20 -20.23 3.42
N PHE A 105 21.57 -20.57 4.65
CA PHE A 105 20.79 -21.47 5.50
C PHE A 105 19.42 -20.88 5.85
N LYS A 106 19.38 -19.60 6.26
CA LYS A 106 18.13 -18.91 6.57
C LYS A 106 17.26 -18.70 5.32
N GLN A 107 17.86 -18.46 4.15
CA GLN A 107 17.14 -18.39 2.87
C GLN A 107 16.47 -19.73 2.52
N ASN A 108 17.16 -20.85 2.75
CA ASN A 108 16.56 -22.18 2.57
C ASN A 108 15.41 -22.45 3.54
N LEU A 109 15.52 -21.98 4.79
CA LEU A 109 14.42 -22.06 5.76
C LEU A 109 13.22 -21.21 5.33
N LEU A 110 13.46 -19.97 4.89
CA LEU A 110 12.45 -19.06 4.35
C LEU A 110 11.75 -19.69 3.15
N ARG A 111 12.50 -20.28 2.23
CA ARG A 111 11.95 -20.99 1.06
C ARG A 111 11.01 -22.13 1.48
N GLY A 112 11.42 -22.94 2.46
CA GLY A 112 10.57 -24.00 3.02
C GLY A 112 9.29 -23.42 3.61
N PHE A 113 9.42 -22.42 4.46
CA PHE A 113 8.29 -21.72 5.08
C PHE A 113 7.33 -21.16 4.03
N LEU A 114 7.81 -20.45 2.99
CA LEU A 114 6.98 -19.89 1.93
C LEU A 114 6.20 -20.96 1.17
N LYS A 115 6.82 -22.11 0.86
CA LYS A 115 6.12 -23.25 0.25
C LYS A 115 5.01 -23.79 1.13
N TRP A 116 5.28 -23.96 2.42
CA TRP A 116 4.30 -24.45 3.37
C TRP A 116 3.17 -23.44 3.58
N TYR A 117 3.50 -22.18 3.83
CA TYR A 117 2.54 -21.11 4.11
C TYR A 117 1.59 -20.88 2.93
N ASN A 118 2.10 -20.89 1.70
CA ASN A 118 1.32 -20.63 0.48
C ASN A 118 0.70 -21.90 -0.15
N ARG A 119 0.81 -23.07 0.48
CA ARG A 119 0.39 -24.37 -0.09
C ARG A 119 -1.08 -24.49 -0.52
N LYS A 120 -1.93 -23.52 -0.15
CA LYS A 120 -3.35 -23.48 -0.53
C LYS A 120 -3.70 -22.26 -1.36
N MET A 121 -2.77 -21.36 -1.65
CA MET A 121 -3.06 -20.09 -2.35
C MET A 121 -3.71 -20.34 -3.71
N TYR A 122 -3.17 -21.28 -4.50
CA TYR A 122 -3.69 -21.64 -5.82
C TYR A 122 -5.13 -22.22 -5.80
N LEU A 123 -5.61 -22.72 -4.66
CA LEU A 123 -6.99 -23.21 -4.50
C LEU A 123 -7.98 -22.07 -4.19
N ASN A 124 -7.48 -20.89 -3.87
CA ASN A 124 -8.27 -19.74 -3.44
C ASN A 124 -8.20 -18.56 -4.43
N ILE A 125 -7.34 -18.63 -5.45
CA ILE A 125 -7.29 -17.66 -6.54
C ILE A 125 -8.12 -18.20 -7.71
N ARG A 126 -8.94 -17.35 -8.32
CA ARG A 126 -9.76 -17.70 -9.49
C ARG A 126 -8.89 -18.15 -10.66
N GLU A 127 -9.40 -19.05 -11.50
CA GLU A 127 -8.66 -19.63 -12.62
C GLU A 127 -8.26 -18.58 -13.68
N ASP A 128 -9.14 -17.61 -13.96
CA ASP A 128 -8.85 -16.48 -14.86
C ASP A 128 -7.66 -15.66 -14.33
N PHE A 129 -7.65 -15.30 -13.05
CA PHE A 129 -6.53 -14.56 -12.46
C PHE A 129 -5.24 -15.40 -12.42
N GLN A 130 -5.33 -16.71 -12.23
CA GLN A 130 -4.16 -17.58 -12.33
C GLN A 130 -3.60 -17.62 -13.76
N ALA A 131 -4.45 -17.67 -14.78
CA ALA A 131 -4.00 -17.62 -16.18
C ALA A 131 -3.31 -16.29 -16.52
N GLU A 132 -3.82 -15.18 -16.00
CA GLU A 132 -3.17 -13.87 -16.16
C GLU A 132 -1.83 -13.79 -15.43
N LEU A 133 -1.76 -14.23 -14.17
CA LEU A 133 -0.50 -14.33 -13.43
C LEU A 133 0.49 -15.24 -14.15
N TYR A 134 0.02 -16.32 -14.75
CA TYR A 134 0.87 -17.23 -15.52
C TYR A 134 1.46 -16.53 -16.74
N GLY A 135 0.63 -15.81 -17.52
CA GLY A 135 1.08 -15.02 -18.66
C GLY A 135 2.08 -13.93 -18.27
N LEU A 136 1.76 -13.15 -17.24
CA LEU A 136 2.65 -12.12 -16.68
C LEU A 136 4.00 -12.72 -16.27
N SER A 137 3.96 -13.86 -15.59
CA SER A 137 5.16 -14.49 -15.02
C SER A 137 6.14 -15.00 -16.06
N GLN A 138 5.75 -15.14 -17.34
CA GLN A 138 6.71 -15.53 -18.39
C GLN A 138 7.80 -14.48 -18.58
N TYR A 139 7.53 -13.22 -18.22
CA TYR A 139 8.43 -12.08 -18.35
C TYR A 139 9.16 -11.73 -17.05
N SER A 140 8.92 -12.46 -15.95
CA SER A 140 9.63 -12.26 -14.68
C SER A 140 11.09 -12.73 -14.76
N SER A 141 11.94 -12.23 -13.86
CA SER A 141 13.38 -12.55 -13.85
C SER A 141 13.65 -14.00 -13.42
N ASP A 142 14.58 -14.69 -14.05
CA ASP A 142 15.03 -16.02 -13.58
C ASP A 142 15.90 -15.94 -12.31
N LYS A 143 16.40 -14.74 -11.96
CA LYS A 143 17.31 -14.49 -10.81
C LYS A 143 16.76 -15.01 -9.49
N TYR A 144 15.44 -14.99 -9.30
CA TYR A 144 14.78 -15.29 -8.02
C TYR A 144 14.14 -16.69 -7.97
N ASP A 145 14.43 -17.57 -8.92
CA ASP A 145 13.87 -18.93 -8.97
C ASP A 145 14.31 -19.81 -7.80
N PHE A 146 15.42 -19.45 -7.13
CA PHE A 146 15.84 -20.08 -5.88
C PHE A 146 14.78 -19.94 -4.77
N ILE A 147 14.00 -18.86 -4.77
CA ILE A 147 12.88 -18.63 -3.85
C ILE A 147 11.68 -19.48 -4.29
N ALA A 148 11.17 -19.19 -5.48
CA ALA A 148 10.11 -19.94 -6.15
C ALA A 148 10.15 -19.68 -7.67
N PRO A 149 9.76 -20.64 -8.51
CA PRO A 149 9.60 -20.41 -9.95
C PRO A 149 8.61 -19.29 -10.25
N LYS A 150 8.80 -18.61 -11.38
CA LYS A 150 8.12 -17.37 -11.79
C LYS A 150 6.62 -17.32 -11.44
N PHE A 151 5.80 -18.25 -11.93
CA PHE A 151 4.35 -18.26 -11.68
C PHE A 151 3.99 -18.29 -10.17
N ARG A 152 4.67 -19.14 -9.40
CA ARG A 152 4.42 -19.22 -7.96
C ARG A 152 4.94 -18.00 -7.22
N ARG A 153 6.08 -17.47 -7.65
CA ARG A 153 6.62 -16.22 -7.11
C ARG A 153 5.65 -15.06 -7.35
N ALA A 154 5.08 -14.94 -8.55
CA ALA A 154 4.06 -13.96 -8.87
C ALA A 154 2.84 -14.07 -7.93
N MET A 155 2.32 -15.29 -7.69
CA MET A 155 1.26 -15.50 -6.69
C MET A 155 1.69 -15.07 -5.28
N TYR A 156 2.90 -15.42 -4.84
CA TYR A 156 3.39 -15.09 -3.50
C TYR A 156 3.53 -13.58 -3.30
N LEU A 157 3.98 -12.84 -4.33
CA LEU A 157 4.09 -11.38 -4.30
C LEU A 157 2.73 -10.71 -4.12
N HIS A 158 1.66 -11.27 -4.68
CA HIS A 158 0.30 -10.75 -4.46
C HIS A 158 -0.18 -10.95 -3.02
N GLY A 159 0.31 -11.98 -2.33
CA GLY A 159 0.11 -12.14 -0.90
C GLY A 159 1.11 -11.37 -0.03
N ALA A 160 2.19 -10.82 -0.58
CA ALA A 160 3.26 -10.21 0.19
C ALA A 160 2.82 -8.90 0.87
N HIS A 161 1.99 -8.10 0.19
CA HIS A 161 1.31 -6.93 0.76
C HIS A 161 0.59 -7.30 2.06
N ASP A 162 -0.29 -8.32 1.98
CA ASP A 162 -1.09 -8.81 3.10
C ASP A 162 -0.21 -9.42 4.21
N ILE A 163 0.86 -10.16 3.83
CA ILE A 163 1.80 -10.75 4.78
C ILE A 163 2.57 -9.68 5.54
N GLY A 164 3.02 -8.60 4.87
CA GLY A 164 3.69 -7.50 5.55
C GLY A 164 2.78 -6.78 6.54
N HIS A 165 1.49 -6.59 6.22
CA HIS A 165 0.50 -6.06 7.18
C HIS A 165 0.35 -6.93 8.42
N ALA A 166 0.36 -8.26 8.23
CA ALA A 166 0.25 -9.21 9.32
C ALA A 166 1.55 -9.30 10.15
N MET A 167 2.71 -9.04 9.55
CA MET A 167 4.04 -9.07 10.17
C MET A 167 4.51 -7.65 10.46
N GLN A 168 4.15 -7.14 11.65
CA GLN A 168 4.32 -5.75 12.13
C GLN A 168 5.70 -5.09 11.98
N ASP A 169 6.71 -5.80 11.48
CA ASP A 169 8.09 -5.32 11.38
C ASP A 169 8.59 -5.19 9.93
N LEU A 170 7.76 -5.45 8.91
CA LEU A 170 8.21 -5.41 7.51
C LEU A 170 7.83 -4.15 6.73
N MET A 171 6.69 -3.51 7.03
CA MET A 171 6.18 -2.34 6.28
C MET A 171 5.37 -1.41 7.21
N VAL A 172 5.69 -0.11 7.22
CA VAL A 172 4.90 0.93 7.90
C VAL A 172 3.69 1.24 7.05
N VAL A 173 2.50 1.12 7.64
CA VAL A 173 1.21 1.19 6.94
C VAL A 173 0.23 2.01 7.76
N GLY A 174 -0.32 3.04 7.14
CA GLY A 174 -1.21 4.01 7.77
C GLY A 174 -2.26 4.58 6.80
N CYS A 175 -2.78 3.77 5.88
CA CYS A 175 -3.72 4.21 4.85
C CYS A 175 -4.89 5.03 5.41
N THR A 176 -5.29 6.08 4.69
CA THR A 176 -6.43 6.93 5.04
C THR A 176 -7.33 7.10 3.83
N SER A 177 -8.63 6.92 4.02
CA SER A 177 -9.64 7.09 2.96
C SER A 177 -10.84 7.86 3.51
N LEU A 178 -11.47 8.65 2.65
CA LEU A 178 -12.72 9.34 2.94
C LEU A 178 -13.62 9.37 1.71
N ALA A 179 -14.93 9.34 1.93
CA ALA A 179 -15.94 9.55 0.91
C ALA A 179 -16.95 10.59 1.40
N VAL A 180 -17.35 11.50 0.52
CA VAL A 180 -18.36 12.54 0.78
C VAL A 180 -19.29 12.66 -0.43
N TRP A 181 -20.55 12.99 -0.20
CA TRP A 181 -21.56 13.16 -1.26
C TRP A 181 -22.67 14.12 -0.81
N ASN A 182 -23.63 14.42 -1.70
CA ASN A 182 -24.77 15.30 -1.45
C ASN A 182 -24.32 16.68 -0.92
N GLU A 183 -24.78 17.09 0.26
CA GLU A 183 -24.50 18.41 0.84
C GLU A 183 -23.02 18.66 1.15
N ASN A 184 -22.18 17.62 1.11
CA ASN A 184 -20.76 17.68 1.44
C ASN A 184 -19.85 17.79 0.22
N THR A 185 -20.42 17.82 -0.99
CA THR A 185 -19.72 18.13 -2.23
C THR A 185 -20.33 19.37 -2.89
N GLU A 186 -19.58 20.04 -3.77
CA GLU A 186 -20.04 21.27 -4.42
C GLU A 186 -21.16 21.02 -5.43
N ASP A 187 -21.14 19.87 -6.10
CA ASP A 187 -22.08 19.44 -7.14
C ASP A 187 -23.05 18.34 -6.68
N GLY A 188 -22.88 17.80 -5.47
CA GLY A 188 -23.72 16.73 -4.93
C GLY A 188 -23.25 15.32 -5.29
N ASP A 189 -22.29 15.19 -6.21
CA ASP A 189 -21.75 13.90 -6.64
C ASP A 189 -20.88 13.27 -5.54
N LEU A 190 -20.67 11.96 -5.63
CA LEU A 190 -19.78 11.23 -4.75
C LEU A 190 -18.33 11.59 -5.07
N LEU A 191 -17.56 11.90 -4.03
CA LEU A 191 -16.13 12.14 -4.10
C LEU A 191 -15.41 11.29 -3.07
N ILE A 192 -14.38 10.57 -3.50
CA ILE A 192 -13.61 9.66 -2.65
C ILE A 192 -12.14 10.03 -2.74
N GLY A 193 -11.49 10.23 -1.59
CA GLY A 193 -10.06 10.47 -1.49
C GLY A 193 -9.36 9.34 -0.76
N ARG A 194 -8.10 9.06 -1.10
CA ARG A 194 -7.27 8.03 -0.46
C ARG A 194 -5.80 8.42 -0.47
N ASN A 195 -5.14 8.22 0.66
CA ASN A 195 -3.69 8.03 0.79
C ASN A 195 -3.39 6.55 0.98
N PHE A 196 -2.57 5.98 0.09
CA PHE A 196 -2.08 4.61 0.19
C PHE A 196 -0.65 4.58 0.74
N ASP A 197 -0.56 4.50 2.07
CA ASP A 197 0.69 4.46 2.81
C ASP A 197 1.28 3.06 2.80
N PHE A 198 2.10 2.81 1.79
CA PHE A 198 2.79 1.55 1.58
C PHE A 198 4.23 1.82 1.15
N TYR A 199 5.17 1.60 2.07
CA TYR A 199 6.58 1.94 1.84
C TYR A 199 7.49 0.73 1.84
N VAL A 200 8.08 0.51 0.68
CA VAL A 200 9.12 -0.50 0.44
C VAL A 200 10.40 0.20 -0.02
N GLY A 201 10.63 1.45 0.39
CA GLY A 201 11.81 2.24 0.02
C GLY A 201 11.55 3.20 -1.13
N ASP A 202 12.29 4.30 -1.17
CA ASP A 202 12.16 5.35 -2.19
C ASP A 202 12.30 4.81 -3.63
N GLU A 203 13.20 3.84 -3.86
CA GLU A 203 13.37 3.20 -5.17
C GLU A 203 12.10 2.49 -5.66
N PHE A 204 11.32 1.89 -4.74
CA PHE A 204 10.10 1.17 -5.09
C PHE A 204 9.01 2.14 -5.59
N ALA A 205 8.91 3.32 -4.96
CA ALA A 205 7.92 4.34 -5.28
C ALA A 205 8.16 5.06 -6.62
N LYS A 206 9.38 4.96 -7.19
CA LYS A 206 9.73 5.63 -8.46
C LYS A 206 8.94 5.12 -9.67
N ASN A 207 8.53 3.85 -9.66
CA ASN A 207 7.82 3.22 -10.76
C ASN A 207 6.32 3.07 -10.46
N LYS A 208 5.66 4.20 -10.19
CA LYS A 208 4.20 4.26 -10.08
C LYS A 208 3.55 3.96 -11.42
N LEU A 209 2.55 3.08 -11.41
CA LEU A 209 1.86 2.63 -12.60
C LEU A 209 0.35 2.85 -12.48
N VAL A 210 -0.23 3.48 -13.49
CA VAL A 210 -1.68 3.53 -13.72
C VAL A 210 -2.00 2.54 -14.83
N GLU A 211 -2.81 1.54 -14.51
CA GLU A 211 -3.18 0.46 -15.42
C GLU A 211 -4.64 0.60 -15.85
N PHE A 212 -4.87 0.72 -17.14
CA PHE A 212 -6.18 0.71 -17.79
C PHE A 212 -6.41 -0.66 -18.43
N ILE A 213 -7.27 -1.45 -17.80
CA ILE A 213 -7.49 -2.85 -18.17
C ILE A 213 -8.85 -2.97 -18.86
N GLN A 214 -8.84 -3.43 -20.11
CA GLN A 214 -10.06 -3.80 -20.84
C GLN A 214 -10.10 -5.33 -21.03
N PRO A 215 -10.66 -6.07 -20.05
CA PRO A 215 -10.77 -7.51 -20.17
C PRO A 215 -11.81 -7.87 -21.24
N GLU A 216 -11.66 -9.05 -21.85
CA GLU A 216 -12.68 -9.60 -22.76
C GLU A 216 -13.99 -9.93 -22.02
N SER A 217 -13.88 -10.29 -20.73
CA SER A 217 -15.03 -10.56 -19.85
C SER A 217 -14.96 -9.69 -18.59
N GLY A 218 -16.09 -9.04 -18.27
CA GLY A 218 -16.21 -8.09 -17.17
C GLY A 218 -16.15 -6.63 -17.64
N ILE A 219 -16.08 -5.74 -16.66
CA ILE A 219 -16.11 -4.29 -16.83
C ILE A 219 -14.67 -3.77 -16.96
N PRO A 220 -14.36 -2.89 -17.93
CA PRO A 220 -13.07 -2.23 -17.99
C PRO A 220 -12.81 -1.36 -16.74
N TYR A 221 -11.57 -1.31 -16.28
CA TYR A 221 -11.23 -0.62 -15.04
C TYR A 221 -9.83 -0.01 -15.04
N LEU A 222 -9.67 1.04 -14.23
CA LEU A 222 -8.39 1.60 -13.85
C LEU A 222 -7.93 1.01 -12.51
N SER A 223 -6.62 0.75 -12.40
CA SER A 223 -5.93 0.42 -11.16
C SER A 223 -4.69 1.30 -10.99
N VAL A 224 -4.42 1.76 -9.77
CA VAL A 224 -3.17 2.47 -9.43
C VAL A 224 -2.33 1.60 -8.52
N SER A 225 -1.12 1.26 -8.98
CA SER A 225 -0.30 0.22 -8.38
C SER A 225 1.19 0.43 -8.74
N TRP A 226 1.91 -0.68 -8.91
CA TRP A 226 3.27 -0.80 -9.39
C TRP A 226 3.37 -1.95 -10.41
N PRO A 227 4.38 -1.96 -11.28
CA PRO A 227 4.62 -3.01 -12.27
C PRO A 227 4.61 -4.42 -11.68
N GLY A 228 3.86 -5.32 -12.31
CA GLY A 228 3.72 -6.72 -11.90
C GLY A 228 2.59 -7.02 -10.90
N MET A 229 1.82 -6.01 -10.48
CA MET A 229 0.69 -6.16 -9.57
C MET A 229 -0.64 -6.16 -10.34
N ILE A 230 -1.24 -7.34 -10.56
CA ILE A 230 -2.55 -7.43 -11.23
C ILE A 230 -3.72 -7.25 -10.26
N GLY A 231 -3.45 -7.33 -8.95
CA GLY A 231 -4.43 -7.01 -7.91
C GLY A 231 -4.63 -5.50 -7.77
N VAL A 232 -5.79 -5.09 -7.26
CA VAL A 232 -6.16 -3.69 -7.13
C VAL A 232 -6.03 -3.24 -5.69
N VAL A 233 -5.23 -2.22 -5.42
CA VAL A 233 -5.17 -1.56 -4.10
C VAL A 233 -5.95 -0.24 -4.06
N SER A 234 -6.08 0.40 -5.22
CA SER A 234 -6.85 1.62 -5.48
C SER A 234 -7.33 1.56 -6.93
N GLY A 235 -8.62 1.71 -7.20
CA GLY A 235 -9.09 1.72 -8.58
C GLY A 235 -10.57 2.03 -8.74
N MET A 236 -10.99 2.21 -10.00
CA MET A 236 -12.37 2.47 -10.37
C MET A 236 -12.71 1.81 -11.71
N ASN A 237 -13.91 1.25 -11.84
CA ASN A 237 -14.37 0.65 -13.09
C ASN A 237 -15.22 1.62 -13.93
N LYS A 238 -15.48 1.26 -15.19
CA LYS A 238 -16.28 2.06 -16.15
C LYS A 238 -17.75 2.22 -15.72
N GLU A 239 -18.23 1.44 -14.77
CA GLU A 239 -19.58 1.57 -14.17
C GLU A 239 -19.59 2.45 -12.90
N GLY A 240 -18.43 3.01 -12.51
CA GLY A 240 -18.33 3.92 -11.38
C GLY A 240 -18.34 3.21 -10.03
N ILE A 241 -17.91 1.94 -9.97
CA ILE A 241 -17.50 1.32 -8.71
C ILE A 241 -16.06 1.72 -8.45
N ALA A 242 -15.81 2.39 -7.34
CA ALA A 242 -14.49 2.74 -6.85
C ALA A 242 -14.16 1.92 -5.59
N VAL A 243 -12.94 1.39 -5.51
CA VAL A 243 -12.48 0.58 -4.37
C VAL A 243 -11.16 1.07 -3.83
N THR A 244 -11.06 1.06 -2.50
CA THR A 244 -9.85 1.36 -1.75
C THR A 244 -9.72 0.41 -0.57
N ILE A 245 -8.49 0.09 -0.13
CA ILE A 245 -8.23 -0.86 0.97
C ILE A 245 -7.45 -0.24 2.13
N ASN A 246 -7.87 -0.54 3.35
CA ASN A 246 -7.14 -0.13 4.55
C ASN A 246 -6.93 -1.31 5.47
N ALA A 247 -5.66 -1.54 5.81
CA ALA A 247 -5.26 -2.72 6.56
C ALA A 247 -5.85 -2.67 7.97
N GLY A 248 -6.52 -3.73 8.38
CA GLY A 248 -7.03 -3.92 9.73
C GLY A 248 -6.10 -4.79 10.57
N LYS A 249 -6.17 -4.67 11.90
CA LYS A 249 -5.35 -5.50 12.79
C LYS A 249 -5.79 -6.97 12.75
N SER A 250 -4.96 -7.83 12.17
CA SER A 250 -5.22 -9.27 12.07
C SER A 250 -4.32 -10.12 12.97
N LYS A 251 -4.73 -11.37 13.22
CA LYS A 251 -3.83 -12.41 13.76
C LYS A 251 -2.97 -12.94 12.60
N ILE A 252 -1.69 -13.20 12.85
CA ILE A 252 -0.82 -13.90 11.89
C ILE A 252 -1.50 -15.20 11.45
N PRO A 253 -1.86 -15.33 10.16
CA PRO A 253 -2.55 -16.52 9.68
C PRO A 253 -1.59 -17.69 9.54
N LEU A 254 -2.11 -18.91 9.61
CA LEU A 254 -1.30 -20.12 9.48
C LEU A 254 -1.08 -20.55 8.02
N THR A 255 -1.84 -20.00 7.09
CA THR A 255 -1.83 -20.40 5.67
C THR A 255 -2.44 -19.28 4.84
N ALA A 256 -1.81 -18.94 3.71
CA ALA A 256 -2.35 -17.98 2.76
C ALA A 256 -3.63 -18.51 2.08
N LYS A 257 -4.53 -17.60 1.72
CA LYS A 257 -5.74 -17.85 0.93
C LYS A 257 -5.85 -16.81 -0.18
N THR A 258 -7.04 -16.26 -0.46
CA THR A 258 -7.20 -15.21 -1.47
C THR A 258 -6.58 -13.89 -0.97
N PRO A 259 -5.60 -13.31 -1.68
CA PRO A 259 -5.10 -11.97 -1.40
C PRO A 259 -6.19 -10.92 -1.55
N ILE A 260 -6.19 -9.91 -0.68
CA ILE A 260 -7.28 -8.93 -0.66
C ILE A 260 -7.35 -8.10 -1.94
N SER A 261 -6.18 -7.80 -2.51
CA SER A 261 -6.04 -7.08 -3.78
C SER A 261 -6.68 -7.82 -4.97
N LEU A 262 -6.78 -9.14 -4.92
CA LEU A 262 -7.48 -9.93 -5.93
C LEU A 262 -9.00 -9.96 -5.68
N VAL A 263 -9.45 -9.78 -4.43
CA VAL A 263 -10.87 -9.62 -4.11
C VAL A 263 -11.38 -8.28 -4.63
N THR A 264 -10.66 -7.19 -4.37
CA THR A 264 -11.00 -5.85 -4.87
C THR A 264 -10.91 -5.74 -6.38
N ARG A 265 -9.94 -6.42 -7.01
CA ARG A 265 -9.91 -6.56 -8.47
C ARG A 265 -11.19 -7.22 -8.97
N GLU A 266 -11.63 -8.32 -8.35
CA GLU A 266 -12.87 -8.99 -8.75
C GLU A 266 -14.08 -8.07 -8.59
N ILE A 267 -14.13 -7.26 -7.52
CA ILE A 267 -15.17 -6.24 -7.35
C ILE A 267 -15.15 -5.27 -8.53
N LEU A 268 -14.01 -4.68 -8.88
CA LEU A 268 -13.94 -3.76 -10.03
C LEU A 268 -14.31 -4.42 -11.36
N GLN A 269 -13.88 -5.65 -11.58
CA GLN A 269 -14.10 -6.32 -12.85
C GLN A 269 -15.57 -6.77 -13.03
N TYR A 270 -16.34 -6.96 -11.95
CA TYR A 270 -17.67 -7.59 -12.06
C TYR A 270 -18.83 -6.89 -11.32
N ALA A 271 -18.58 -5.95 -10.41
CA ALA A 271 -19.64 -5.24 -9.69
C ALA A 271 -20.08 -3.95 -10.41
N LYS A 272 -21.37 -3.65 -10.32
CA LYS A 272 -22.02 -2.41 -10.73
C LYS A 272 -22.73 -1.70 -9.59
N SER A 273 -22.87 -2.36 -8.44
CA SER A 273 -23.46 -1.79 -7.22
C SER A 273 -22.71 -2.24 -5.97
N ILE A 274 -23.02 -1.59 -4.84
CA ILE A 274 -22.54 -1.96 -3.52
C ILE A 274 -22.94 -3.40 -3.15
N ASP A 275 -24.17 -3.80 -3.43
CA ASP A 275 -24.65 -5.15 -3.13
C ASP A 275 -23.87 -6.23 -3.88
N GLU A 276 -23.56 -5.99 -5.15
CA GLU A 276 -22.72 -6.89 -5.94
C GLU A 276 -21.29 -6.95 -5.40
N ALA A 277 -20.72 -5.81 -4.98
CA ALA A 277 -19.42 -5.76 -4.35
C ALA A 277 -19.39 -6.56 -3.03
N ILE A 278 -20.41 -6.41 -2.19
CA ILE A 278 -20.60 -7.19 -0.95
C ILE A 278 -20.72 -8.67 -1.27
N ALA A 279 -21.51 -9.04 -2.27
CA ALA A 279 -21.70 -10.44 -2.67
C ALA A 279 -20.39 -11.08 -3.18
N ILE A 280 -19.56 -10.33 -3.91
CA ILE A 280 -18.24 -10.79 -4.35
C ILE A 280 -17.32 -10.99 -3.13
N ALA A 281 -17.23 -9.99 -2.25
CA ALA A 281 -16.37 -10.06 -1.06
C ALA A 281 -16.73 -11.26 -0.16
N LYS A 282 -18.04 -11.51 0.09
CA LYS A 282 -18.53 -12.62 0.92
C LYS A 282 -18.16 -14.01 0.36
N LYS A 283 -18.00 -14.17 -0.95
CA LYS A 283 -17.64 -15.45 -1.58
C LYS A 283 -16.19 -15.87 -1.30
N ARG A 284 -15.33 -14.92 -0.91
CA ARG A 284 -13.88 -15.14 -0.84
C ARG A 284 -13.40 -15.43 0.58
N LYS A 285 -12.49 -16.39 0.69
CA LYS A 285 -11.83 -16.73 1.96
C LYS A 285 -10.52 -15.97 2.03
N VAL A 286 -10.48 -14.90 2.80
CA VAL A 286 -9.26 -14.12 3.04
C VAL A 286 -8.43 -14.72 4.18
N PHE A 287 -7.18 -14.24 4.32
CA PHE A 287 -6.25 -14.64 5.37
C PHE A 287 -5.74 -13.47 6.23
N VAL A 288 -6.08 -12.23 5.88
CA VAL A 288 -5.82 -11.02 6.66
C VAL A 288 -7.11 -10.26 6.93
N SER A 289 -7.01 -9.22 7.75
CA SER A 289 -8.11 -8.31 8.08
C SER A 289 -7.96 -7.05 7.24
N GLU A 290 -8.99 -6.64 6.50
CA GLU A 290 -8.97 -5.45 5.66
C GLU A 290 -10.34 -4.76 5.66
N SER A 291 -10.33 -3.44 5.61
CA SER A 291 -11.46 -2.59 5.27
C SER A 291 -11.41 -2.28 3.77
N ILE A 292 -12.48 -2.56 3.05
CA ILE A 292 -12.64 -2.20 1.63
C ILE A 292 -13.69 -1.09 1.57
N LEU A 293 -13.27 0.17 1.40
CA LEU A 293 -14.22 1.24 1.09
C LEU A 293 -14.63 1.11 -0.37
N VAL A 294 -15.94 1.00 -0.60
CA VAL A 294 -16.57 0.86 -1.90
C VAL A 294 -17.50 2.05 -2.11
N GLY A 295 -17.24 2.85 -3.14
CA GLY A 295 -18.18 3.86 -3.63
C GLY A 295 -18.83 3.43 -4.93
N SER A 296 -20.06 3.87 -5.16
CA SER A 296 -20.84 3.47 -6.32
C SER A 296 -21.59 4.66 -6.91
N ALA A 297 -21.36 4.92 -8.19
CA ALA A 297 -22.12 5.90 -8.96
C ALA A 297 -23.60 5.53 -9.10
N ASN A 298 -23.93 4.23 -9.12
CA ASN A 298 -25.30 3.76 -9.25
C ASN A 298 -26.06 3.93 -7.93
N ASP A 299 -25.41 3.69 -6.80
CA ASP A 299 -26.00 3.83 -5.47
C ASP A 299 -25.86 5.25 -4.90
N LYS A 300 -25.01 6.10 -5.51
CA LYS A 300 -24.69 7.48 -5.12
C LYS A 300 -24.23 7.62 -3.66
N LYS A 301 -23.55 6.60 -3.15
CA LYS A 301 -23.02 6.55 -1.79
C LYS A 301 -21.79 5.64 -1.72
N ALA A 302 -21.17 5.59 -0.53
CA ALA A 302 -20.11 4.66 -0.22
C ALA A 302 -20.40 3.87 1.07
N VAL A 303 -19.77 2.69 1.18
CA VAL A 303 -19.79 1.81 2.36
C VAL A 303 -18.39 1.28 2.64
N ILE A 304 -18.17 0.71 3.83
CA ILE A 304 -16.95 -0.05 4.16
C ILE A 304 -17.32 -1.52 4.34
N ILE A 305 -16.74 -2.38 3.53
CA ILE A 305 -16.81 -3.82 3.71
C ILE A 305 -15.61 -4.24 4.56
N GLU A 306 -15.87 -4.76 5.76
CA GLU A 306 -14.84 -5.18 6.69
C GLU A 306 -14.74 -6.70 6.70
N VAL A 307 -13.60 -7.22 6.28
CA VAL A 307 -13.40 -8.66 6.14
C VAL A 307 -12.22 -9.11 6.97
N SER A 308 -12.39 -10.25 7.65
CA SER A 308 -11.32 -10.96 8.35
C SER A 308 -11.44 -12.46 8.06
N PRO A 309 -10.47 -13.29 8.49
CA PRO A 309 -10.56 -14.73 8.27
C PRO A 309 -11.76 -15.43 8.96
N LYS A 310 -12.43 -14.76 9.91
CA LYS A 310 -13.50 -15.34 10.74
C LYS A 310 -14.80 -14.54 10.78
N SER A 311 -14.74 -13.26 10.46
CA SER A 311 -15.86 -12.33 10.58
C SER A 311 -15.95 -11.46 9.33
N PHE A 312 -17.17 -11.02 9.02
CA PHE A 312 -17.50 -10.15 7.90
C PHE A 312 -18.53 -9.13 8.40
N GLY A 313 -18.30 -7.86 8.10
CA GLY A 313 -19.20 -6.77 8.44
C GLY A 313 -19.31 -5.78 7.29
N VAL A 314 -20.40 -5.02 7.27
CA VAL A 314 -20.57 -3.86 6.40
C VAL A 314 -20.88 -2.69 7.31
N TYR A 315 -20.16 -1.59 7.14
CA TYR A 315 -20.40 -0.34 7.82
C TYR A 315 -20.96 0.67 6.81
N GLU A 316 -22.15 1.17 7.11
CA GLU A 316 -22.83 2.23 6.38
C GLU A 316 -23.11 3.38 7.35
N VAL A 317 -23.09 4.61 6.84
CA VAL A 317 -23.49 5.79 7.60
C VAL A 317 -24.96 6.09 7.35
N GLU A 318 -25.77 6.11 8.39
CA GLU A 318 -27.23 6.28 8.25
C GLU A 318 -27.65 7.75 8.12
N ASN A 319 -26.97 8.66 8.83
CA ASN A 319 -27.39 10.06 8.99
C ASN A 319 -26.30 11.07 8.64
N SER A 320 -25.29 10.67 7.88
CA SER A 320 -24.24 11.56 7.39
C SER A 320 -23.84 11.19 5.97
N ASN A 321 -23.75 12.18 5.07
CA ASN A 321 -23.23 11.95 3.72
C ASN A 321 -21.69 12.08 3.66
N LYS A 322 -21.02 11.51 4.68
CA LYS A 322 -19.56 11.46 4.88
C LYS A 322 -19.20 10.12 5.52
N LEU A 323 -18.13 9.49 5.03
CA LEU A 323 -17.64 8.19 5.50
C LEU A 323 -16.11 8.22 5.59
N PHE A 324 -15.54 7.82 6.72
CA PHE A 324 -14.08 7.77 6.92
C PHE A 324 -13.62 6.34 7.13
N CYS A 325 -12.45 6.02 6.58
CA CYS A 325 -11.81 4.72 6.75
C CYS A 325 -10.32 4.94 7.02
N THR A 326 -9.91 4.73 8.27
CA THR A 326 -8.50 4.63 8.66
C THR A 326 -8.10 3.16 8.76
N ASN A 327 -7.48 2.68 9.83
CA ASN A 327 -6.97 1.31 9.95
C ASN A 327 -7.66 0.48 11.05
N HIS A 328 -8.80 0.94 11.56
CA HIS A 328 -9.66 0.19 12.47
C HIS A 328 -11.00 -0.16 11.82
N PHE A 329 -11.69 -1.14 12.40
CA PHE A 329 -13.02 -1.57 12.00
C PHE A 329 -14.12 -0.85 12.80
N GLN A 330 -15.21 -0.52 12.12
CA GLN A 330 -16.33 0.30 12.57
C GLN A 330 -17.66 -0.46 12.58
N SER A 331 -17.81 -1.55 11.81
CA SER A 331 -19.07 -2.28 11.78
C SER A 331 -19.37 -3.00 13.10
N GLU A 332 -20.66 -3.23 13.37
CA GLU A 332 -21.11 -3.96 14.56
C GLU A 332 -20.50 -5.36 14.68
N ALA A 333 -20.11 -5.98 13.56
CA ALA A 333 -19.43 -7.28 13.55
C ALA A 333 -18.05 -7.29 14.26
N PHE A 334 -17.42 -6.12 14.42
CA PHE A 334 -16.08 -5.97 15.01
C PHE A 334 -16.05 -5.10 16.27
N LYS A 335 -17.21 -4.64 16.75
CA LYS A 335 -17.34 -3.82 17.96
C LYS A 335 -16.71 -4.44 19.21
N ASP A 336 -16.91 -5.74 19.38
CA ASP A 336 -16.37 -6.53 20.50
C ASP A 336 -15.03 -7.23 20.18
N ASP A 337 -14.44 -6.99 18.99
CA ASP A 337 -13.14 -7.56 18.66
C ASP A 337 -12.03 -6.88 19.48
N LYS A 338 -11.43 -7.65 20.38
CA LYS A 338 -10.38 -7.16 21.30
C LYS A 338 -9.14 -6.61 20.58
N ARG A 339 -8.80 -7.11 19.37
CA ARG A 339 -7.64 -6.58 18.63
C ARG A 339 -7.98 -5.23 18.01
N ASN A 340 -9.20 -5.10 17.49
CA ASN A 340 -9.72 -3.85 16.97
C ASN A 340 -9.78 -2.78 18.07
N GLN A 341 -10.41 -3.07 19.20
CA GLN A 341 -10.47 -2.16 20.36
C GLN A 341 -9.09 -1.73 20.84
N LYS A 342 -8.15 -2.69 20.93
CA LYS A 342 -6.75 -2.38 21.27
C LYS A 342 -6.09 -1.49 20.22
N HIS A 343 -6.33 -1.75 18.93
CA HIS A 343 -5.76 -0.96 17.84
C HIS A 343 -6.30 0.48 17.82
N ILE A 344 -7.60 0.67 18.04
CA ILE A 344 -8.23 2.00 18.19
C ILE A 344 -7.53 2.79 19.30
N LYS A 345 -7.35 2.16 20.47
CA LYS A 345 -6.76 2.83 21.65
C LYS A 345 -5.26 3.12 21.50
N GLU A 346 -4.50 2.20 20.93
CA GLU A 346 -3.03 2.22 21.03
C GLU A 346 -2.34 2.77 19.78
N SER A 347 -3.04 2.89 18.66
CA SER A 347 -2.45 3.33 17.38
C SER A 347 -2.86 4.76 16.98
N HIS A 348 -2.29 5.22 15.87
CA HIS A 348 -2.59 6.50 15.23
C HIS A 348 -3.90 6.47 14.40
N SER A 349 -4.59 5.32 14.31
CA SER A 349 -5.79 5.16 13.47
C SER A 349 -6.97 6.03 13.93
N GLU A 350 -7.24 6.10 15.22
CA GLU A 350 -8.32 6.93 15.77
C GLU A 350 -7.97 8.41 15.64
N TYR A 351 -6.72 8.78 15.92
CA TYR A 351 -6.24 10.15 15.78
C TYR A 351 -6.45 10.71 14.37
N ARG A 352 -6.13 9.92 13.33
CA ARG A 352 -6.40 10.31 11.93
C ARG A 352 -7.88 10.39 11.61
N TYR A 353 -8.71 9.55 12.23
CA TYR A 353 -10.16 9.61 12.08
C TYR A 353 -10.70 10.94 12.64
N GLU A 354 -10.27 11.32 13.85
CA GLU A 354 -10.59 12.62 14.45
C GLU A 354 -10.06 13.79 13.60
N LYS A 355 -8.85 13.68 13.03
CA LYS A 355 -8.30 14.72 12.15
C LYS A 355 -9.12 14.89 10.87
N LEU A 356 -9.61 13.80 10.26
CA LEU A 356 -10.54 13.90 9.12
C LEU A 356 -11.85 14.60 9.51
N GLN A 357 -12.37 14.34 10.71
CA GLN A 357 -13.55 15.03 11.22
C GLN A 357 -13.30 16.55 11.34
N GLU A 358 -12.18 16.96 11.91
CA GLU A 358 -11.75 18.36 12.02
C GLU A 358 -11.67 19.04 10.65
N LEU A 359 -10.90 18.45 9.72
CA LEU A 359 -10.69 19.00 8.38
C LEU A 359 -12.00 19.17 7.59
N LEU A 360 -12.98 18.29 7.79
CA LEU A 360 -14.28 18.33 7.12
C LEU A 360 -15.32 19.21 7.81
N GLN A 361 -15.07 19.65 9.04
CA GLN A 361 -15.85 20.72 9.68
C GLN A 361 -15.44 22.08 9.10
N GLU A 362 -14.15 22.26 8.83
CA GLU A 362 -13.58 23.46 8.20
C GLU A 362 -13.93 23.52 6.71
N ASN A 363 -13.89 22.38 6.01
CA ASN A 363 -14.18 22.27 4.58
C ASN A 363 -15.55 21.64 4.34
N LYS A 364 -16.62 22.44 4.50
CA LYS A 364 -18.01 21.93 4.47
C LYS A 364 -18.44 21.32 3.14
N LYS A 365 -17.93 21.82 2.01
CA LYS A 365 -18.21 21.31 0.66
C LYS A 365 -16.91 21.07 -0.09
N LEU A 366 -16.68 19.81 -0.46
CA LEU A 366 -15.49 19.39 -1.17
C LEU A 366 -15.68 19.41 -2.69
N ASN A 367 -14.57 19.67 -3.36
CA ASN A 367 -14.32 19.40 -4.77
C ASN A 367 -12.95 18.68 -4.86
N PRO A 368 -12.49 18.26 -6.05
CA PRO A 368 -11.23 17.56 -6.18
C PRO A 368 -10.02 18.31 -5.58
N GLU A 369 -9.95 19.64 -5.75
CA GLU A 369 -8.84 20.45 -5.21
C GLU A 369 -8.82 20.46 -3.67
N LYS A 370 -9.98 20.66 -3.03
CA LYS A 370 -10.11 20.61 -1.57
C LYS A 370 -9.86 19.22 -1.02
N MET A 371 -10.24 18.17 -1.76
CA MET A 371 -9.90 16.80 -1.42
C MET A 371 -8.38 16.58 -1.47
N ALA A 372 -7.69 17.07 -2.50
CA ALA A 372 -6.23 17.02 -2.58
C ALA A 372 -5.58 17.78 -1.41
N PHE A 373 -6.10 18.94 -1.01
CA PHE A 373 -5.65 19.67 0.16
C PHE A 373 -5.73 18.82 1.44
N ILE A 374 -6.86 18.16 1.71
CA ILE A 374 -7.03 17.25 2.85
C ILE A 374 -6.03 16.09 2.80
N LEU A 375 -5.84 15.47 1.63
CA LEU A 375 -4.90 14.36 1.46
C LEU A 375 -3.43 14.79 1.61
N ARG A 376 -3.13 16.09 1.55
CA ARG A 376 -1.81 16.70 1.72
C ARG A 376 -1.57 17.26 3.12
N ASP A 377 -2.55 17.16 4.03
CA ASP A 377 -2.44 17.70 5.38
C ASP A 377 -1.38 16.95 6.21
N LYS A 378 -0.45 17.72 6.78
CA LYS A 378 0.71 17.24 7.54
C LYS A 378 0.57 17.52 9.04
N SER A 379 -0.50 18.20 9.44
CA SER A 379 -0.68 18.72 10.78
C SER A 379 -1.27 17.66 11.73
N GLY A 380 -1.11 17.89 13.03
CA GLY A 380 -1.88 17.20 14.05
C GLY A 380 -3.26 17.82 14.24
N LEU A 381 -4.03 17.26 15.17
CA LEU A 381 -5.27 17.86 15.66
C LEU A 381 -5.05 19.30 16.12
N LYS A 382 -5.99 20.18 15.80
CA LYS A 382 -5.97 21.62 16.09
C LYS A 382 -4.74 22.31 15.49
N ASP A 383 -4.37 21.90 14.29
CA ASP A 383 -3.22 22.38 13.52
C ASP A 383 -1.87 22.34 14.26
N LYS A 384 -1.74 21.44 15.24
CA LYS A 384 -0.50 21.31 16.01
C LYS A 384 0.63 20.82 15.10
N SER A 385 1.80 21.45 15.20
CA SER A 385 3.02 20.89 14.62
C SER A 385 3.42 19.63 15.40
N ILE A 386 3.44 18.48 14.70
CA ILE A 386 3.77 17.16 15.27
C ILE A 386 5.03 16.55 14.64
N GLY A 387 5.72 17.34 13.80
CA GLY A 387 6.89 16.93 13.03
C GLY A 387 6.55 16.15 11.76
N TYR A 388 7.39 16.29 10.76
CA TYR A 388 7.23 15.62 9.46
C TYR A 388 7.58 14.14 9.57
N GLY A 389 6.80 13.26 8.93
CA GLY A 389 6.94 11.81 9.09
C GLY A 389 6.14 11.22 10.27
N ASN A 390 5.37 12.04 11.00
CA ASN A 390 4.53 11.56 12.10
C ASN A 390 3.30 10.82 11.59
N GLU A 391 3.13 9.55 11.97
CA GLU A 391 2.04 8.68 11.50
C GLU A 391 0.63 9.15 11.92
N LYS A 392 0.53 10.13 12.81
CA LYS A 392 -0.74 10.78 13.18
C LYS A 392 -1.26 11.78 12.14
N ALA A 393 -0.42 12.28 11.24
CA ALA A 393 -0.84 13.15 10.14
C ALA A 393 -1.60 12.36 9.06
N ILE A 394 -2.48 13.03 8.30
CA ILE A 394 -3.13 12.42 7.13
C ILE A 394 -2.09 12.12 6.03
N ASN A 395 -1.14 13.03 5.85
CA ASN A 395 0.05 12.86 5.05
C ASN A 395 1.30 12.77 5.94
N GLN A 396 1.71 11.54 6.22
CA GLN A 396 2.95 11.22 6.93
C GLN A 396 4.19 11.15 6.02
N LEU A 397 4.12 11.65 4.78
CA LEU A 397 5.25 11.69 3.83
C LEU A 397 5.76 10.30 3.42
N LEU A 398 4.82 9.35 3.29
CA LEU A 398 5.14 7.95 3.08
C LEU A 398 4.26 7.27 2.03
N ALA A 399 3.23 7.96 1.52
CA ALA A 399 2.31 7.37 0.57
C ALA A 399 3.02 6.98 -0.73
N HIS A 400 2.73 5.77 -1.19
CA HIS A 400 3.10 5.38 -2.54
C HIS A 400 2.32 6.22 -3.56
N HIS A 401 1.02 6.41 -3.32
CA HIS A 401 0.16 7.26 -4.14
C HIS A 401 -1.00 7.81 -3.34
N ALA A 402 -1.54 8.93 -3.80
CA ALA A 402 -2.89 9.37 -3.48
C ALA A 402 -3.77 9.32 -4.71
N VAL A 403 -5.06 9.05 -4.48
CA VAL A 403 -6.08 9.06 -5.54
C VAL A 403 -7.32 9.80 -5.09
N ILE A 404 -7.99 10.43 -6.06
CA ILE A 404 -9.33 11.00 -5.90
C ILE A 404 -10.21 10.41 -6.99
N PHE A 405 -11.36 9.86 -6.61
CA PHE A 405 -12.35 9.34 -7.54
C PHE A 405 -13.59 10.23 -7.51
N SER A 406 -14.10 10.58 -8.69
CA SER A 406 -15.46 11.09 -8.88
C SER A 406 -16.24 10.04 -9.65
N PRO A 407 -16.92 9.11 -8.95
CA PRO A 407 -17.55 7.96 -9.58
C PRO A 407 -18.59 8.34 -10.62
N GLU A 408 -19.54 9.24 -10.34
CA GLU A 408 -20.58 9.60 -11.33
C GLU A 408 -20.00 10.15 -12.64
N LYS A 409 -18.92 10.93 -12.55
CA LYS A 409 -18.23 11.53 -13.72
C LYS A 409 -17.22 10.60 -14.39
N ARG A 410 -16.87 9.49 -13.75
CA ARG A 410 -15.81 8.56 -14.16
C ARG A 410 -14.42 9.23 -14.26
N LEU A 411 -14.19 10.24 -13.44
CA LEU A 411 -12.90 10.94 -13.35
C LEU A 411 -12.05 10.39 -12.20
N VAL A 412 -10.76 10.25 -12.45
CA VAL A 412 -9.77 9.79 -11.48
C VAL A 412 -8.57 10.73 -11.48
N TRP A 413 -8.17 11.21 -10.31
CA TRP A 413 -6.95 11.98 -10.14
C TRP A 413 -5.93 11.14 -9.39
N VAL A 414 -4.69 11.07 -9.89
CA VAL A 414 -3.59 10.31 -9.29
C VAL A 414 -2.42 11.23 -8.99
N SER A 415 -1.94 11.24 -7.74
CA SER A 415 -0.81 12.09 -7.37
C SER A 415 0.47 11.65 -8.08
N SER A 416 1.22 12.61 -8.60
CA SER A 416 2.61 12.42 -9.03
C SER A 416 3.58 12.60 -7.85
N SER A 417 4.85 12.27 -8.06
CA SER A 417 5.89 12.42 -7.03
C SER A 417 6.26 13.90 -6.80
N PRO A 418 6.76 14.27 -5.60
CA PRO A 418 6.98 13.42 -4.43
C PRO A 418 5.68 13.17 -3.64
N TYR A 419 5.48 11.92 -3.20
CA TYR A 419 4.34 11.46 -2.39
C TYR A 419 2.96 11.91 -2.96
N GLN A 420 2.24 12.76 -2.23
CA GLN A 420 0.98 13.39 -2.63
C GLN A 420 1.12 14.87 -3.02
N PHE A 421 2.32 15.45 -2.94
CA PHE A 421 2.51 16.89 -3.24
C PHE A 421 2.76 17.18 -4.70
N GLY A 422 3.13 16.18 -5.49
CA GLY A 422 3.12 16.32 -6.93
C GLY A 422 1.74 16.74 -7.46
N GLU A 423 1.71 17.18 -8.71
CA GLU A 423 0.48 17.40 -9.45
C GLU A 423 -0.39 16.14 -9.43
N PHE A 424 -1.71 16.27 -9.26
CA PHE A 424 -2.61 15.15 -9.49
C PHE A 424 -3.03 15.14 -10.96
N VAL A 425 -2.68 14.06 -11.65
CA VAL A 425 -3.00 13.85 -13.06
C VAL A 425 -4.41 13.28 -13.17
N CYS A 426 -5.28 13.94 -13.94
CA CYS A 426 -6.66 13.53 -14.17
C CYS A 426 -6.77 12.53 -15.33
N TYR A 427 -7.63 11.53 -15.17
CA TYR A 427 -7.96 10.50 -16.15
C TYR A 427 -9.47 10.39 -16.27
N ASP A 428 -9.98 10.40 -17.51
CA ASP A 428 -11.40 10.22 -17.82
C ASP A 428 -11.64 8.81 -18.36
N LEU A 429 -12.27 7.94 -17.57
CA LEU A 429 -12.50 6.55 -17.99
C LEU A 429 -13.51 6.43 -19.14
N ASN A 430 -14.35 7.46 -19.37
CA ASN A 430 -15.23 7.45 -20.54
C ASN A 430 -14.40 7.56 -21.81
N GLU A 431 -13.47 8.52 -21.85
CA GLU A 431 -12.59 8.75 -23.01
C GLU A 431 -11.60 7.60 -23.18
N ILE A 432 -10.95 7.16 -22.10
CA ILE A 432 -9.89 6.13 -22.15
C ILE A 432 -10.41 4.79 -22.65
N PHE A 433 -11.62 4.39 -22.26
CA PHE A 433 -12.27 3.15 -22.74
C PHE A 433 -13.22 3.39 -23.92
N SER A 434 -13.00 4.47 -24.68
CA SER A 434 -13.63 4.74 -25.97
C SER A 434 -12.59 4.73 -27.11
N ASP A 435 -13.06 4.87 -28.35
CA ASP A 435 -12.19 5.05 -29.50
C ASP A 435 -11.53 6.43 -29.56
N GLU A 436 -11.98 7.41 -28.75
CA GLU A 436 -11.41 8.76 -28.70
C GLU A 436 -9.98 8.79 -28.20
N ARG A 437 -9.60 7.86 -27.31
CA ARG A 437 -8.22 7.67 -26.84
C ARG A 437 -7.21 7.63 -27.98
N LEU A 438 -7.56 6.95 -29.08
CA LEU A 438 -6.65 6.78 -30.23
C LEU A 438 -6.43 8.07 -31.02
N LYS A 439 -7.28 9.09 -30.84
CA LYS A 439 -7.19 10.38 -31.52
C LYS A 439 -6.27 11.36 -30.78
N ASN A 440 -6.34 11.37 -29.45
CA ASN A 440 -5.65 12.38 -28.62
C ASN A 440 -4.21 11.99 -28.28
N GLY A 441 -3.86 10.70 -28.35
CA GLY A 441 -2.48 10.21 -28.12
C GLY A 441 -1.99 10.31 -26.67
N GLU A 442 -2.78 10.90 -25.77
CA GLU A 442 -2.52 11.04 -24.33
C GLU A 442 -3.65 10.39 -23.52
N PHE A 443 -3.33 9.82 -22.35
CA PHE A 443 -4.34 9.31 -21.42
C PHE A 443 -4.87 10.39 -20.47
N ALA A 444 -4.02 11.36 -20.14
CA ALA A 444 -4.30 12.37 -19.14
C ALA A 444 -5.19 13.49 -19.70
N LYS A 445 -6.18 13.90 -18.91
CA LYS A 445 -7.03 15.06 -19.16
C LYS A 445 -6.43 16.28 -18.47
N SER A 446 -5.32 16.77 -19.04
CA SER A 446 -4.39 17.71 -18.39
C SER A 446 -5.04 19.01 -17.92
N GLU A 447 -6.12 19.45 -18.56
CA GLU A 447 -6.88 20.66 -18.19
C GLU A 447 -7.63 20.53 -16.85
N LEU A 448 -7.82 19.30 -16.36
CA LEU A 448 -8.43 19.01 -15.06
C LEU A 448 -7.41 18.62 -13.99
N ASN A 449 -6.11 18.72 -14.27
CA ASN A 449 -5.08 18.39 -13.29
C ASN A 449 -5.11 19.35 -12.09
N ILE A 450 -4.79 18.83 -10.90
CA ILE A 450 -4.65 19.64 -9.69
C ILE A 450 -3.18 19.97 -9.50
N ALA A 451 -2.87 21.25 -9.36
CA ALA A 451 -1.49 21.74 -9.27
C ALA A 451 -0.67 21.08 -8.14
N LYS A 452 0.65 21.05 -8.36
CA LYS A 452 1.65 20.68 -7.36
C LYS A 452 1.49 21.56 -6.11
N ASP A 453 1.64 20.96 -4.94
CA ASP A 453 1.63 21.66 -3.67
C ASP A 453 2.94 22.46 -3.46
N PRO A 454 2.88 23.75 -3.09
CA PRO A 454 4.07 24.56 -2.84
C PRO A 454 5.01 23.99 -1.77
N PHE A 455 4.50 23.17 -0.84
CA PHE A 455 5.34 22.52 0.18
C PHE A 455 6.46 21.68 -0.43
N ALA A 456 6.26 21.05 -1.59
CA ALA A 456 7.30 20.24 -2.23
C ALA A 456 8.51 21.04 -2.74
N ASP A 457 8.42 22.38 -2.77
CA ASP A 457 9.51 23.30 -3.12
C ASP A 457 9.95 24.16 -1.92
N SER A 458 9.54 23.78 -0.70
CA SER A 458 9.85 24.52 0.53
C SER A 458 11.14 24.03 1.20
N GLN A 459 11.78 24.90 1.99
CA GLN A 459 12.94 24.54 2.79
C GLN A 459 12.61 23.44 3.80
N GLU A 460 11.39 23.44 4.33
CA GLU A 460 10.88 22.43 5.25
C GLU A 460 10.86 21.03 4.63
N PHE A 461 10.51 20.92 3.34
CA PHE A 461 10.55 19.65 2.62
C PHE A 461 11.97 19.20 2.33
N GLU A 462 12.86 20.12 1.92
CA GLU A 462 14.29 19.81 1.77
C GLU A 462 14.90 19.33 3.10
N ASN A 463 14.59 20.01 4.21
CA ASN A 463 15.04 19.62 5.54
C ASN A 463 14.55 18.22 5.91
N TYR A 464 13.31 17.87 5.55
CA TYR A 464 12.77 16.52 5.76
C TYR A 464 13.52 15.46 4.94
N GLU A 465 13.86 15.73 3.68
CA GLU A 465 14.62 14.79 2.85
C GLU A 465 16.05 14.60 3.39
N VAL A 466 16.72 15.67 3.86
CA VAL A 466 18.02 15.56 4.54
C VAL A 466 17.86 14.80 5.87
N PHE A 467 16.80 15.07 6.64
CA PHE A 467 16.49 14.37 7.87
C PHE A 467 16.39 12.85 7.68
N LYS A 468 15.75 12.37 6.60
CA LYS A 468 15.67 10.93 6.30
C LYS A 468 17.04 10.29 6.09
N ILE A 469 17.95 11.00 5.42
CA ILE A 469 19.32 10.52 5.17
C ILE A 469 20.06 10.37 6.49
N ILE A 470 20.07 11.43 7.31
CA ILE A 470 20.75 11.42 8.61
C ILE A 470 20.09 10.43 9.58
N ASP A 471 18.76 10.27 9.56
CA ASP A 471 18.04 9.27 10.36
C ASP A 471 18.52 7.84 10.08
N SER A 472 18.78 7.54 8.79
CA SER A 472 19.33 6.25 8.37
C SER A 472 20.74 6.04 8.90
N GLU A 473 21.61 7.06 8.81
CA GLU A 473 22.98 7.01 9.33
C GLU A 473 23.02 6.81 10.85
N ILE A 474 22.19 7.55 11.59
CA ILE A 474 22.02 7.40 13.04
C ILE A 474 21.51 5.99 13.37
N SER A 475 20.50 5.50 12.63
CA SER A 475 19.96 4.16 12.81
C SER A 475 21.02 3.07 12.60
N ASP A 476 21.91 3.24 11.62
CA ASP A 476 23.00 2.31 11.36
C ASP A 476 24.11 2.40 12.41
N ALA A 477 24.42 3.59 12.91
CA ALA A 477 25.34 3.77 14.03
C ALA A 477 24.81 3.15 15.34
N ILE A 478 23.49 3.16 15.55
CA ILE A 478 22.87 2.47 16.68
C ILE A 478 22.98 0.94 16.52
N LYS A 479 22.87 0.40 15.29
CA LYS A 479 22.95 -1.05 15.04
C LYS A 479 24.39 -1.60 15.03
N ASN A 480 25.36 -0.81 14.57
CA ASN A 480 26.74 -1.25 14.35
C ASN A 480 27.71 -0.56 15.30
N ASP A 481 28.62 -1.30 15.93
CA ASP A 481 29.49 -0.77 16.99
C ASP A 481 30.69 0.05 16.48
N ASN A 482 30.88 0.11 15.15
CA ASN A 482 32.06 0.72 14.51
C ASN A 482 31.79 2.07 13.85
N ILE A 483 30.58 2.62 13.99
CA ILE A 483 30.18 3.89 13.36
C ILE A 483 30.00 4.91 14.48
N LEU A 484 30.86 5.94 14.47
CA LEU A 484 30.76 7.11 15.34
C LEU A 484 30.30 8.29 14.49
N LEU A 485 29.28 9.01 14.97
CA LEU A 485 28.81 10.24 14.37
C LEU A 485 29.75 11.40 14.75
N THR A 486 29.79 12.43 13.91
CA THR A 486 30.45 13.70 14.22
C THR A 486 29.73 14.41 15.36
N GLU A 487 30.41 15.34 16.05
CA GLU A 487 29.83 16.06 17.19
C GLU A 487 28.58 16.88 16.80
N ASP A 488 28.55 17.39 15.56
CA ASP A 488 27.46 18.22 15.05
C ASP A 488 26.27 17.44 14.47
N ALA A 489 26.42 16.12 14.23
CA ALA A 489 25.40 15.32 13.55
C ALA A 489 24.06 15.30 14.30
N ILE A 490 24.08 15.18 15.64
CA ILE A 490 22.84 15.15 16.44
C ILE A 490 22.17 16.54 16.51
N PRO A 491 22.87 17.65 16.80
CA PRO A 491 22.30 18.99 16.69
C PRO A 491 21.71 19.31 15.32
N GLU A 492 22.42 18.98 14.23
CA GLU A 492 21.93 19.15 12.87
C GLU A 492 20.63 18.35 12.65
N TYR A 493 20.65 17.05 12.97
CA TYR A 493 19.50 16.16 12.89
C TYR A 493 18.27 16.68 13.66
N GLN A 494 18.49 17.24 14.85
CA GLN A 494 17.44 17.88 15.65
C GLN A 494 16.88 19.14 15.00
N SER A 495 17.72 19.94 14.35
CA SER A 495 17.29 21.18 13.68
C SER A 495 16.42 20.93 12.45
N LEU A 496 16.62 19.80 11.76
CA LEU A 496 15.89 19.46 10.52
C LEU A 496 14.43 19.07 10.77
N ASN A 497 14.12 18.49 11.93
CA ASN A 497 12.75 18.06 12.27
C ASN A 497 12.48 18.17 13.79
N PRO A 498 12.41 19.41 14.31
CA PRO A 498 12.45 19.70 15.76
C PRO A 498 11.15 19.36 16.50
N ASP A 499 10.05 19.09 15.80
CA ASP A 499 8.78 18.70 16.41
C ASP A 499 8.51 17.21 16.38
N PHE A 500 9.32 16.45 15.65
CA PHE A 500 9.16 15.01 15.56
C PHE A 500 9.76 14.31 16.77
N TRP A 501 8.95 13.52 17.47
CA TRP A 501 9.38 12.81 18.67
C TRP A 501 10.51 11.79 18.39
N TRP A 502 10.50 11.20 17.19
CA TRP A 502 11.46 10.19 16.75
C TRP A 502 12.89 10.74 16.72
N THR A 503 13.04 12.01 16.32
CA THR A 503 14.31 12.73 16.32
C THR A 503 15.03 12.62 17.67
N TYR A 504 14.33 12.98 18.74
CA TYR A 504 14.87 12.92 20.10
C TYR A 504 14.99 11.47 20.60
N TYR A 505 14.08 10.59 20.20
CA TYR A 505 14.18 9.17 20.56
C TYR A 505 15.44 8.50 19.96
N GLN A 506 15.77 8.74 18.69
CA GLN A 506 16.97 8.20 18.07
C GLN A 506 18.25 8.79 18.66
N ALA A 507 18.30 10.11 18.85
CA ALA A 507 19.40 10.77 19.54
C ALA A 507 19.64 10.17 20.94
N GLY A 508 18.57 9.98 21.72
CA GLY A 508 18.64 9.34 23.03
C GLY A 508 19.15 7.89 22.97
N ARG A 509 18.73 7.11 21.98
CA ARG A 509 19.22 5.74 21.76
C ARG A 509 20.69 5.70 21.40
N TYR A 510 21.14 6.61 20.54
CA TYR A 510 22.54 6.77 20.18
C TYR A 510 23.39 7.07 21.42
N TYR A 511 23.07 8.12 22.17
CA TYR A 511 23.81 8.46 23.40
C TYR A 511 23.76 7.34 24.44
N PHE A 512 22.62 6.65 24.58
CA PHE A 512 22.51 5.51 25.48
C PHE A 512 23.47 4.38 25.10
N LYS A 513 23.62 4.09 23.79
CA LYS A 513 24.55 3.07 23.29
C LYS A 513 26.00 3.41 23.63
N PHE A 514 26.40 4.67 23.43
CA PHE A 514 27.75 5.16 23.73
C PHE A 514 27.97 5.51 25.20
N LYS A 515 27.03 5.15 26.09
CA LYS A 515 27.09 5.34 27.54
C LYS A 515 27.10 6.82 27.97
N GLU A 516 26.73 7.74 27.09
CA GLU A 516 26.52 9.16 27.39
C GLU A 516 25.14 9.35 28.05
N TYR A 517 24.92 8.71 29.20
CA TYR A 517 23.59 8.60 29.81
C TYR A 517 22.98 9.95 30.21
N SER A 518 23.79 10.96 30.55
CA SER A 518 23.29 12.29 30.87
C SER A 518 22.65 12.96 29.65
N LYS A 519 23.28 12.87 28.47
CA LYS A 519 22.70 13.36 27.20
C LYS A 519 21.47 12.53 26.82
N ALA A 520 21.58 11.20 26.89
CA ALA A 520 20.47 10.30 26.59
C ALA A 520 19.20 10.61 27.41
N LYS A 521 19.36 10.97 28.68
CA LYS A 521 18.23 11.33 29.56
C LYS A 521 17.50 12.57 29.02
N ILE A 522 18.24 13.63 28.69
CA ILE A 522 17.69 14.88 28.15
C ILE A 522 16.87 14.60 26.88
N GLU A 523 17.42 13.78 25.99
CA GLU A 523 16.77 13.40 24.73
C GLU A 523 15.47 12.61 24.95
N PHE A 524 15.46 11.61 25.83
CA PHE A 524 14.23 10.87 26.11
C PHE A 524 13.18 11.72 26.84
N GLU A 525 13.59 12.62 27.73
CA GLU A 525 12.68 13.58 28.36
C GLU A 525 12.08 14.53 27.31
N LYS A 526 12.90 15.02 26.36
CA LYS A 526 12.43 15.86 25.25
C LYS A 526 11.47 15.10 24.34
N ALA A 527 11.75 13.85 23.97
CA ALA A 527 10.86 13.01 23.16
C ALA A 527 9.47 12.86 23.81
N LEU A 528 9.39 12.71 25.14
CA LEU A 528 8.13 12.60 25.88
C LEU A 528 7.27 13.87 25.86
N THR A 529 7.88 15.04 25.59
CA THR A 529 7.16 16.32 25.41
C THR A 529 6.54 16.48 24.02
N LYS A 530 6.96 15.66 23.04
CA LYS A 530 6.48 15.71 21.66
C LYS A 530 5.28 14.76 21.46
N GLU A 531 4.65 14.88 20.29
CA GLU A 531 3.49 14.07 19.92
C GLU A 531 3.94 12.66 19.47
N ILE A 532 4.04 11.73 20.43
CA ILE A 532 4.39 10.33 20.14
C ILE A 532 3.24 9.62 19.44
N THR A 533 3.55 8.83 18.41
CA THR A 533 2.59 8.30 17.44
C THR A 533 1.72 7.18 17.96
N THR A 534 2.25 6.32 18.83
CA THR A 534 1.50 5.20 19.43
C THR A 534 1.73 5.08 20.94
N VAL A 535 0.82 4.39 21.64
CA VAL A 535 0.99 4.06 23.06
C VAL A 535 2.24 3.17 23.28
N PRO A 536 2.45 2.08 22.51
CA PRO A 536 3.68 1.29 22.60
C PRO A 536 4.97 2.09 22.40
N ASP A 537 4.98 3.07 21.50
CA ASP A 537 6.16 3.92 21.29
C ASP A 537 6.43 4.80 22.50
N ARG A 538 5.38 5.37 23.12
CA ARG A 538 5.52 6.12 24.37
C ARG A 538 6.08 5.24 25.49
N GLU A 539 5.54 4.04 25.66
CA GLU A 539 6.04 3.06 26.65
C GLU A 539 7.52 2.69 26.38
N ASN A 540 7.92 2.58 25.11
CA ASN A 540 9.30 2.32 24.74
C ASN A 540 10.24 3.48 25.12
N VAL A 541 9.85 4.74 24.86
CA VAL A 541 10.61 5.93 25.28
C VAL A 541 10.75 5.96 26.80
N GLU A 542 9.66 5.76 27.55
CA GLU A 542 9.67 5.71 29.02
C GLU A 542 10.55 4.58 29.57
N LYS A 543 10.53 3.41 28.92
CA LYS A 543 11.39 2.27 29.26
C LYS A 543 12.86 2.60 29.06
N TYR A 544 13.23 3.29 27.98
CA TYR A 544 14.59 3.76 27.77
C TYR A 544 15.00 4.79 28.83
N LEU A 545 14.17 5.80 29.10
CA LEU A 545 14.41 6.79 30.15
C LEU A 545 14.64 6.12 31.52
N LYS A 546 13.80 5.13 31.88
CA LYS A 546 13.96 4.35 33.13
C LYS A 546 15.27 3.58 33.17
N LYS A 547 15.72 3.00 32.05
CA LYS A 547 17.03 2.34 31.96
C LYS A 547 18.17 3.35 32.12
N THR A 548 18.08 4.51 31.47
CA THR A 548 19.07 5.59 31.56
C THR A 548 19.22 6.09 33.00
N ASN A 549 18.10 6.35 33.68
CA ASN A 549 18.11 6.78 35.09
C ASN A 549 18.74 5.75 36.04
N LYS A 550 18.64 4.45 35.74
CA LYS A 550 19.33 3.40 36.51
C LYS A 550 20.84 3.35 36.26
N LYS A 551 21.32 3.86 35.13
CA LYS A 551 22.75 3.90 34.79
C LYS A 551 23.47 5.15 35.30
N LEU A 552 22.71 6.20 35.63
CA LEU A 552 23.20 7.44 36.26
C LEU A 552 23.29 7.37 37.79
N LYS A 553 22.59 6.41 38.39
CA LYS A 553 22.77 6.03 39.81
C LYS A 553 23.94 5.07 39.92
#